data_AF-A0A2E1INJ2-F1
#
_entry.id   AF-A0A2E1INJ2-F1
#
_cell.length_a   1.000
_cell.length_b   1.000
_cell.length_c   1.000
_cell.angle_alpha   90.00
_cell.angle_beta   90.00
_cell.angle_gamma   90.00
#
_symmetry.space_group_name_H-M   'P 1'
#
loop_
_entity.id
_entity.type
_entity.pdbx_description
1 polymer ?
#
loop_
_entity_poly.entity_id
_entity_poly.type
_entity_poly.pdbx_seq_one_letter_code
_entity_poly.pdbx_strand_id
1 'polypeptide(L)'
;MIKFFASILFSLMVFAVPAVAAEPVNVTEMFSSSSTIDGDSFKYPSGKAEMRLVRVEFQEGATFPLHTHATPLLAYIEKGELTLSKEDGTRQS
;
A
#
# COMPACT_ATOMS: atom_id res chain seq x y z
N MET A 1 -22.90 -5.34 -47.67
CA MET A 1 -22.15 -4.19 -47.09
C MET A 1 -22.56 -3.88 -45.65
N ILE A 2 -23.85 -3.69 -45.35
CA ILE A 2 -24.34 -3.45 -43.96
C ILE A 2 -23.96 -4.55 -42.95
N LYS A 3 -24.02 -5.83 -43.35
CA LYS A 3 -23.63 -6.97 -42.50
C LYS A 3 -22.13 -7.01 -42.15
N PHE A 4 -21.29 -6.43 -43.00
CA PHE A 4 -19.85 -6.32 -42.77
C PHE A 4 -19.52 -5.22 -41.75
N PHE A 5 -20.18 -4.06 -41.87
CA PHE A 5 -20.07 -2.96 -40.89
C PHE A 5 -20.59 -3.35 -39.51
N ALA A 6 -21.69 -4.10 -39.43
CA ALA A 6 -22.23 -4.60 -38.16
C ALA A 6 -21.26 -5.56 -37.44
N SER A 7 -20.52 -6.40 -38.19
CA SER A 7 -19.54 -7.32 -37.61
C SER A 7 -18.30 -6.63 -37.05
N ILE A 8 -17.84 -5.54 -37.69
CA ILE A 8 -16.72 -4.73 -37.21
C ILE A 8 -17.12 -3.97 -35.94
N LEU A 9 -18.35 -3.44 -35.89
CA LEU A 9 -18.86 -2.71 -34.72
C LEU A 9 -19.06 -3.65 -33.52
N PHE A 10 -19.49 -4.90 -33.75
CA PHE A 10 -19.60 -5.91 -32.70
C PHE A 10 -18.22 -6.37 -32.19
N SER A 11 -17.24 -6.53 -33.10
CA SER A 11 -15.86 -6.91 -32.74
C SER A 11 -15.15 -5.83 -31.91
N LEU A 12 -15.38 -4.55 -32.19
CA LEU A 12 -14.80 -3.45 -31.40
C LEU A 12 -15.33 -3.41 -29.95
N MET A 13 -16.55 -3.89 -29.72
CA MET A 13 -17.18 -3.83 -28.40
C MET A 13 -16.69 -4.92 -27.44
N VAL A 14 -16.08 -6.00 -27.95
CA VAL A 14 -15.57 -7.14 -27.15
C VAL A 14 -14.21 -6.86 -26.51
N PHE A 15 -13.49 -5.81 -26.93
CA PHE A 15 -12.18 -5.44 -26.38
C PHE A 15 -12.20 -4.33 -25.32
N ALA A 16 -13.38 -3.83 -24.93
CA ALA A 16 -13.49 -2.87 -23.84
C ALA A 16 -13.40 -3.56 -22.47
N VAL A 17 -12.22 -4.08 -22.14
CA VAL A 17 -11.91 -4.49 -20.76
C VAL A 17 -11.78 -3.20 -19.95
N PRO A 18 -12.61 -2.95 -18.93
CA PRO A 18 -12.40 -1.81 -18.05
C PRO A 18 -11.05 -1.97 -17.36
N ALA A 19 -10.14 -1.03 -17.59
CA ALA A 19 -8.90 -0.95 -16.82
C ALA A 19 -9.29 -0.57 -15.39
N VAL A 20 -9.26 -1.54 -14.48
CA VAL A 20 -9.33 -1.26 -13.04
C VAL A 20 -8.02 -0.57 -12.69
N ALA A 21 -8.08 0.70 -12.28
CA ALA A 21 -6.92 1.40 -11.78
C ALA A 21 -6.40 0.66 -10.54
N ALA A 22 -5.13 0.30 -10.53
CA ALA A 22 -4.50 -0.25 -9.34
C ALA A 22 -4.54 0.81 -8.23
N GLU A 23 -4.85 0.39 -7.01
CA GLU A 23 -4.75 1.28 -5.85
C GLU A 23 -3.30 1.81 -5.77
N PRO A 24 -3.10 3.12 -5.57
CA PRO A 24 -1.77 3.72 -5.59
C PRO A 24 -0.87 3.19 -4.46
N VAL A 25 -1.49 2.73 -3.37
CA VAL A 25 -0.80 2.09 -2.23
C VAL A 25 -1.60 0.86 -1.81
N ASN A 26 -0.93 -0.30 -1.73
CA ASN A 26 -1.52 -1.53 -1.19
C ASN A 26 -0.82 -1.88 0.12
N VAL A 27 -1.59 -2.19 1.16
CA VAL A 27 -1.09 -2.55 2.50
C VAL A 27 -1.56 -3.97 2.82
N THR A 28 -0.61 -4.87 3.01
CA THR A 28 -0.89 -6.26 3.43
C THR A 28 -0.39 -6.46 4.86
N GLU A 29 -1.27 -6.88 5.77
CA GLU A 29 -0.87 -7.31 7.11
C GLU A 29 -0.17 -8.67 7.02
N MET A 30 1.07 -8.72 7.50
CA MET A 30 1.90 -9.94 7.49
C MET A 30 1.89 -10.63 8.86
N PHE A 31 1.80 -9.85 9.93
CA PHE A 31 1.77 -10.34 11.30
C PHE A 31 1.15 -9.28 12.21
N SER A 32 0.34 -9.73 13.17
CA SER A 32 -0.03 -8.95 14.35
C SER A 32 -0.02 -9.86 15.58
N SER A 33 0.47 -9.35 16.70
CA SER A 33 0.37 -10.01 18.01
C SER A 33 0.42 -9.01 19.16
N SER A 34 -0.21 -9.37 20.27
CA SER A 34 -0.06 -8.71 21.58
C SER A 34 0.81 -9.52 22.56
N SER A 35 1.36 -10.66 22.13
CA SER A 35 2.18 -11.55 22.95
C SER A 35 3.46 -12.02 22.24
N THR A 36 4.46 -12.39 23.04
CA THR A 36 5.68 -13.06 22.60
C THR A 36 5.40 -14.50 22.15
N ILE A 37 6.42 -15.16 21.60
CA ILE A 37 6.36 -16.58 21.25
C ILE A 37 6.08 -17.49 22.45
N ASP A 38 6.49 -17.08 23.64
CA ASP A 38 6.26 -17.80 24.90
C ASP A 38 4.91 -17.46 25.55
N GLY A 39 4.12 -16.57 24.95
CA GLY A 39 2.79 -16.17 25.40
C GLY A 39 2.76 -14.96 26.35
N ASP A 40 3.92 -14.40 26.71
CA ASP A 40 3.98 -13.19 27.54
C ASP A 40 3.41 -11.98 26.80
N SER A 41 2.60 -11.16 27.47
CA SER A 41 2.05 -9.94 26.87
C SER A 41 3.10 -8.84 26.74
N PHE A 42 3.05 -8.08 25.62
CA PHE A 42 3.83 -6.86 25.48
C PHE A 42 3.39 -5.80 26.52
N LYS A 43 4.33 -4.98 27.00
CA LYS A 43 4.07 -3.91 27.98
C LYS A 43 4.52 -2.56 27.44
N TYR A 44 3.58 -1.63 27.30
CA TYR A 44 3.86 -0.22 26.98
C TYR A 44 3.59 0.66 28.21
N PRO A 45 4.20 1.86 28.28
CA PRO A 45 3.91 2.82 29.35
C PRO A 45 2.42 3.18 29.47
N SER A 46 1.71 3.17 28.34
CA SER A 46 0.26 3.34 28.26
C SER A 46 -0.31 2.72 26.98
N GLY A 47 -1.62 2.45 26.96
CA GLY A 47 -2.33 1.89 25.80
C GLY A 47 -2.25 0.36 25.68
N LYS A 48 -2.86 -0.17 24.62
CA LYS A 48 -2.81 -1.61 24.30
C LYS A 48 -1.54 -1.89 23.51
N ALA A 49 -0.69 -2.77 24.04
CA ALA A 49 0.54 -3.15 23.37
C ALA A 49 0.27 -4.15 22.23
N GLU A 50 0.83 -3.85 21.07
CA GLU A 50 0.69 -4.64 19.85
C GLU A 50 1.94 -4.46 19.00
N MET A 51 2.40 -5.55 18.40
CA MET A 51 3.45 -5.57 17.39
C MET A 51 2.82 -5.94 16.05
N ARG A 52 3.08 -5.15 15.01
CA ARG A 52 2.58 -5.39 13.65
C ARG A 52 3.72 -5.38 12.65
N LEU A 53 3.62 -6.29 11.68
CA LEU A 53 4.42 -6.26 10.46
C LEU A 53 3.47 -6.12 9.29
N VAL A 54 3.67 -5.08 8.48
CA VAL A 54 2.92 -4.83 7.26
C VAL A 54 3.88 -4.77 6.08
N ARG A 55 3.48 -5.33 4.95
CA ARG A 55 4.13 -5.08 3.66
C ARG A 55 3.33 -4.02 2.93
N VAL A 56 4.01 -2.97 2.49
CA VAL A 56 3.38 -1.88 1.75
C VAL A 56 3.98 -1.82 0.36
N GLU A 57 3.11 -1.82 -0.65
CA GLU A 57 3.48 -1.71 -2.06
C GLU A 57 2.98 -0.38 -2.60
N PHE A 58 3.88 0.39 -3.19
CA PHE A 58 3.59 1.71 -3.76
C PHE A 58 3.69 1.61 -5.28
N GLN A 59 2.67 2.12 -5.98
CA GLN A 59 2.81 2.39 -7.42
C GLN A 59 3.82 3.53 -7.63
N GLU A 60 4.45 3.58 -8.80
CA GLU A 60 5.42 4.64 -9.11
C GLU A 60 4.78 6.03 -8.98
N GLY A 61 5.43 6.92 -8.24
CA GLY A 61 4.93 8.27 -7.96
C GLY A 61 3.79 8.33 -6.93
N ALA A 62 3.37 7.21 -6.35
CA ALA A 62 2.36 7.22 -5.28
C ALA A 62 2.86 8.02 -4.07
N THR A 63 1.92 8.75 -3.45
CA THR A 63 2.15 9.50 -2.22
C THR A 63 1.04 9.17 -1.23
N PHE A 64 1.28 9.45 0.04
CA PHE A 64 0.29 9.32 1.10
C PHE A 64 0.33 10.58 1.98
N PRO A 65 -0.76 10.90 2.70
CA PRO A 65 -0.81 12.08 3.54
C PRO A 65 0.32 12.12 4.57
N LEU A 66 0.90 13.31 4.78
CA LEU A 66 1.83 13.55 5.87
C LEU A 66 1.13 13.24 7.21
N HIS A 67 1.80 12.45 8.06
CA HIS A 67 1.24 12.03 9.35
C HIS A 67 2.36 11.76 10.37
N THR A 68 1.95 11.61 11.64
CA THR A 68 2.84 11.33 12.77
C THR A 68 2.48 9.99 13.41
N HIS A 69 3.48 9.24 13.89
CA HIS A 69 3.27 8.02 14.65
C HIS A 69 3.36 8.29 16.16
N ALA A 70 2.43 7.70 16.93
CA ALA A 70 2.47 7.74 18.39
C ALA A 70 3.51 6.76 18.98
N THR A 71 3.98 5.80 18.18
CA THR A 71 4.97 4.79 18.57
C THR A 71 6.11 4.74 17.55
N PRO A 72 7.31 4.28 17.93
CA PRO A 72 8.40 4.07 16.99
C PRO A 72 8.01 3.10 15.86
N LEU A 73 8.52 3.35 14.66
CA LEU A 73 8.36 2.50 13.49
C LEU A 73 9.74 2.21 12.88
N LEU A 74 9.92 0.98 12.41
CA LEU A 74 11.04 0.58 11.58
C LEU A 74 10.52 0.28 10.17
N ALA A 75 11.16 0.87 9.16
CA ALA A 75 10.88 0.58 7.76
C ALA A 75 12.11 -0.04 7.10
N TYR A 76 11.87 -1.01 6.21
CA TYR A 76 12.89 -1.63 5.38
C TYR A 76 12.41 -1.62 3.93
N ILE A 77 13.25 -1.10 3.02
CA ILE A 77 12.95 -1.07 1.59
C ILE A 77 13.36 -2.42 0.99
N GLU A 78 12.37 -3.27 0.71
CA GLU A 78 12.60 -4.56 0.06
C GLU A 78 13.03 -4.40 -1.41
N LYS A 79 12.46 -3.42 -2.12
CA LYS A 79 12.78 -3.09 -3.51
C LYS A 79 12.40 -1.64 -3.84
N GLY A 80 13.18 -0.99 -4.70
CA GLY A 80 12.92 0.36 -5.20
C GLY A 80 13.50 1.44 -4.30
N GLU A 81 12.87 2.61 -4.29
CA GLU A 81 13.29 3.78 -3.52
C GLU A 81 12.05 4.51 -2.99
N LEU A 82 12.14 5.09 -1.80
CA LEU A 82 11.13 5.98 -1.24
C LEU A 82 11.81 7.26 -0.78
N THR A 83 11.26 8.42 -1.15
CA THR A 83 11.69 9.70 -0.59
C THR A 83 10.83 10.06 0.62
N LEU A 84 11.45 10.13 1.80
CA LEU A 84 10.84 10.67 3.00
C LEU A 84 10.74 12.20 2.90
N SER A 85 9.53 12.73 3.05
CA SER A 85 9.28 14.18 3.18
C SER A 85 8.92 14.50 4.63
N LYS A 86 9.64 15.44 5.24
CA LYS A 86 9.39 15.88 6.63
C LYS A 86 8.58 17.18 6.65
N GLU A 87 8.00 17.49 7.80
CA GLU A 87 7.18 18.70 8.00
C GLU A 87 7.96 20.00 7.75
N ASP A 88 9.28 20.00 8.01
CA ASP A 88 10.18 21.13 7.74
C ASP A 88 10.53 21.30 6.25
N GLY A 89 9.97 20.49 5.36
CA GLY A 89 10.24 20.51 3.92
C GLY A 89 11.49 19.73 3.50
N THR A 90 12.26 19.18 4.44
CA THR A 90 13.43 18.36 4.14
C THR A 90 13.01 17.05 3.47
N ARG A 91 13.81 16.61 2.49
CA ARG A 91 13.62 15.37 1.74
C ARG A 91 14.82 14.47 1.89
N GLN A 92 14.59 13.17 2.06
CA GLN A 92 15.64 12.14 2.16
C GLN A 92 15.24 10.94 1.31
N SER A 93 16.12 10.52 0.40
CA SER A 93 16.03 9.29 -0.39
C SER A 93 16.93 8.20 0.19
#